data_AF-A0A8H4BFD8-F1
#
_entry.id   AF-A0A8H4BFD8-F1
#
_cell.length_a   1.000
_cell.length_b   1.000
_cell.length_c   1.000
_cell.angle_alpha   90.00
_cell.angle_beta   90.00
_cell.angle_gamma   90.00
#
_symmetry.space_group_name_H-M   'P 1'
#
loop_
_entity.id
_entity.type
_entity.pdbx_description
1 polymer ?
#
loop_
_entity_poly.entity_id
_entity_poly.type
_entity_poly.pdbx_seq_one_letter_code
_entity_poly.pdbx_strand_id
1 'polypeptide(L)'
;MFLPLQLGLFVLGSFVAAQPVQDGKEAEYMCLDSNFEAFTNKKIKAHQWTPCSSNSDIRNLHPSYLRSSSSASTADQPATSALIDISFKCYHAPRNVCEKAERAFQKAADMISSVILFREPIKVNATLVSFCQMGNECGKNMMTLGGSSPARAMPLLNDDGLLRLHPQALVKQYMLQDHPAFAEYDILSVFNADAPFWFEEDGLPIDSNQADFSFVILHEFMHGLGFYSGWNEYISSRALTPDPSPFMANQLIRMLNPTSTSALHSTQFLESAMDRLMTVLDYDSSSMTISPSMSVSDYTSQLNRIQAVSISDLTTSPGFAAAKEMGYLATKAGSLGLDISPDLDPIVLETALQPFQPGSSISHVDYATYTKSPDFLMRFMQDRGLTLAEAIKRGGGTGPIGPLLLRVFEELGYSTVNHPNTVPPLLFYQQQGMTDMVMNELQSSSHHGLRRKHQHHHNSVNATSKDGHVYISASSPGAVEHLSFDLLLYFTIFCIIIM
;
A
#
# COMPACT_ATOMS: atom_id res chain seq x y z
N MET A 1 14.10 10.01 -29.91
CA MET A 1 14.57 10.26 -28.53
C MET A 1 13.72 9.37 -27.64
N PHE A 2 14.15 8.13 -27.46
CA PHE A 2 13.39 7.06 -26.80
C PHE A 2 13.81 6.98 -25.33
N LEU A 3 12.84 7.07 -24.41
CA LEU A 3 13.03 6.82 -22.97
C LEU A 3 13.38 5.33 -22.74
N PRO A 4 14.31 4.99 -21.84
CA PRO A 4 14.47 3.61 -21.42
C PRO A 4 13.37 3.22 -20.42
N LEU A 5 12.76 2.05 -20.64
CA LEU A 5 11.84 1.38 -19.72
C LEU A 5 12.57 1.04 -18.40
N GLN A 6 12.16 1.66 -17.30
CA GLN A 6 12.41 1.16 -15.94
C GLN A 6 11.34 0.10 -15.64
N LEU A 7 11.76 -1.14 -15.34
CA LEU A 7 10.90 -2.12 -14.66
C LEU A 7 10.70 -1.67 -13.20
N GLY A 8 9.86 -0.66 -13.00
CA GLY A 8 9.10 -0.53 -11.76
C GLY A 8 7.92 -1.50 -11.80
N LEU A 9 7.40 -1.86 -10.62
CA LEU A 9 6.16 -2.61 -10.45
C LEU A 9 5.12 -2.22 -11.53
N PHE A 10 4.85 -3.13 -12.45
CA PHE A 10 3.77 -2.98 -13.42
C PHE A 10 2.43 -3.22 -12.71
N VAL A 11 1.80 -2.15 -12.23
CA VAL A 11 0.34 -2.14 -12.02
C VAL A 11 -0.29 -1.79 -13.37
N LEU A 12 -0.56 -2.80 -14.19
CA LEU A 12 -1.38 -2.62 -15.41
C LEU A 12 -2.85 -2.52 -15.00
N GLY A 13 -3.32 -1.27 -14.81
CA GLY A 13 -4.75 -0.96 -14.80
C GLY A 13 -5.28 -0.93 -16.23
N SER A 14 -6.11 -1.92 -16.59
CA SER A 14 -6.90 -1.89 -17.83
C SER A 14 -8.03 -0.86 -17.69
N PHE A 15 -7.99 0.23 -18.47
CA PHE A 15 -9.13 1.12 -18.65
C PHE A 15 -9.86 0.78 -19.95
N VAL A 16 -11.14 0.41 -19.85
CA VAL A 16 -12.07 0.38 -20.99
C VAL A 16 -12.72 1.75 -21.08
N ALA A 17 -12.44 2.48 -22.16
CA ALA A 17 -13.09 3.76 -22.46
C ALA A 17 -14.48 3.52 -23.08
N ALA A 18 -15.51 4.15 -22.52
CA ALA A 18 -16.82 4.29 -23.17
C ALA A 18 -17.03 5.78 -23.55
N GLN A 19 -17.47 6.01 -24.79
CA GLN A 19 -17.75 7.34 -25.36
C GLN A 19 -19.02 7.97 -24.77
N PRO A 20 -19.15 9.32 -24.80
CA PRO A 20 -20.29 10.02 -24.24
C PRO A 20 -21.46 10.09 -25.24
N VAL A 21 -22.68 9.88 -24.75
CA VAL A 21 -23.92 10.30 -25.43
C VAL A 21 -24.43 11.56 -24.74
N GLN A 22 -24.62 12.61 -25.53
CA GLN A 22 -25.27 13.85 -25.12
C GLN A 22 -26.76 13.62 -24.86
N ASP A 23 -27.27 14.09 -23.73
CA ASP A 23 -28.45 14.96 -23.72
C ASP A 23 -28.69 15.53 -22.32
N GLY A 24 -28.82 16.86 -22.25
CA GLY A 24 -29.11 17.56 -21.00
C GLY A 24 -30.59 17.49 -20.66
N LYS A 25 -30.93 16.84 -19.54
CA LYS A 25 -32.14 17.08 -18.72
C LYS A 25 -31.86 16.75 -17.26
N GLU A 26 -32.51 17.49 -16.36
CA GLU A 26 -32.44 17.35 -14.90
C GLU A 26 -32.66 15.91 -14.43
N ALA A 27 -31.92 15.49 -13.39
CA ALA A 27 -31.96 14.14 -12.86
C ALA A 27 -33.28 13.85 -12.11
N GLU A 28 -34.13 13.01 -12.70
CA GLU A 28 -35.26 12.34 -12.02
C GLU A 28 -34.77 10.98 -11.48
N TYR A 29 -34.94 10.75 -10.17
CA TYR A 29 -34.46 9.53 -9.50
C TYR A 29 -35.31 8.30 -9.87
N MET A 30 -34.69 7.23 -10.39
CA MET A 30 -35.35 5.96 -10.68
C MET A 30 -34.85 4.82 -9.78
N CYS A 31 -35.78 4.04 -9.22
CA CYS A 31 -35.51 2.92 -8.32
C CYS A 31 -35.80 1.59 -9.03
N LEU A 32 -35.03 0.55 -8.72
CA LEU A 32 -35.26 -0.81 -9.23
C LEU A 32 -36.20 -1.55 -8.27
N ASP A 33 -37.36 -2.00 -8.77
CA ASP A 33 -38.35 -2.76 -7.98
C ASP A 33 -37.77 -4.14 -7.63
N SER A 34 -37.52 -4.37 -6.34
CA SER A 34 -36.93 -5.60 -5.82
C SER A 34 -38.02 -6.65 -5.61
N ASN A 35 -38.29 -7.48 -6.62
CA ASN A 35 -39.00 -8.73 -6.41
C ASN A 35 -38.05 -9.93 -6.58
N PHE A 36 -37.87 -10.63 -5.46
CA PHE A 36 -36.87 -11.65 -5.15
C PHE A 36 -37.14 -13.05 -5.76
N GLU A 37 -38.04 -13.17 -6.73
CA GLU A 37 -38.44 -14.49 -7.27
C GLU A 37 -38.30 -14.57 -8.80
N ALA A 38 -37.07 -14.61 -9.33
CA ALA A 38 -36.85 -14.98 -10.74
C ALA A 38 -35.42 -15.46 -11.07
N PHE A 39 -34.81 -16.33 -10.26
CA PHE A 39 -33.56 -17.02 -10.65
C PHE A 39 -33.79 -18.50 -11.02
N THR A 40 -34.90 -18.80 -11.70
CA THR A 40 -35.06 -20.08 -12.41
C THR A 40 -35.81 -19.91 -13.73
N ASN A 41 -35.33 -19.08 -14.66
CA ASN A 41 -35.54 -19.39 -16.09
C ASN A 41 -34.67 -18.58 -17.05
N LYS A 42 -34.13 -19.28 -18.07
CA LYS A 42 -33.35 -18.72 -19.17
C LYS A 42 -34.24 -17.88 -20.10
N LYS A 43 -34.26 -16.56 -19.91
CA LYS A 43 -34.38 -15.48 -20.93
C LYS A 43 -34.79 -14.18 -20.22
N ILE A 44 -33.84 -13.25 -20.06
CA ILE A 44 -34.11 -11.92 -19.50
C ILE A 44 -34.61 -11.00 -20.63
N LYS A 45 -35.80 -10.39 -20.45
CA LYS A 45 -36.20 -9.18 -21.18
C LYS A 45 -35.77 -7.96 -20.36
N ALA A 46 -35.34 -6.89 -21.04
CA ALA A 46 -34.88 -5.65 -20.43
C ALA A 46 -35.86 -5.09 -19.38
N HIS A 47 -35.31 -4.70 -18.22
CA HIS A 47 -36.06 -4.15 -17.09
C HIS A 47 -36.65 -2.76 -17.42
N GLN A 48 -37.89 -2.51 -17.00
CA GLN A 48 -38.50 -1.17 -16.97
C GLN A 48 -38.22 -0.51 -15.61
N TRP A 49 -37.83 0.76 -15.64
CA TRP A 49 -37.53 1.58 -14.47
C TRP A 49 -38.74 2.42 -14.06
N THR A 50 -38.95 2.68 -12.76
CA THR A 50 -39.98 3.62 -12.26
C THR A 50 -39.42 4.58 -11.19
N PRO A 51 -40.02 5.78 -11.00
CA PRO A 51 -39.48 6.85 -10.15
C PRO A 51 -39.69 6.61 -8.63
N CYS A 52 -38.72 7.01 -7.80
CA CYS A 52 -38.77 6.84 -6.33
C CYS A 52 -39.65 7.91 -5.64
N SER A 53 -40.37 7.56 -4.57
CA SER A 53 -41.25 8.48 -3.82
C SER A 53 -40.69 8.90 -2.44
N SER A 54 -40.03 10.06 -2.41
CA SER A 54 -39.73 10.92 -1.24
C SER A 54 -38.67 10.50 -0.20
N ASN A 55 -38.05 11.54 0.38
CA ASN A 55 -36.78 11.60 1.14
C ASN A 55 -36.69 10.90 2.51
N SER A 56 -37.60 9.98 2.86
CA SER A 56 -37.54 9.28 4.17
C SER A 56 -36.73 7.98 4.17
N ASP A 57 -36.23 7.51 3.02
CA ASP A 57 -35.57 6.19 2.91
C ASP A 57 -34.03 6.20 3.02
N ILE A 58 -33.39 7.37 3.12
CA ILE A 58 -31.90 7.47 3.22
C ILE A 58 -31.37 6.96 4.58
N ARG A 59 -32.20 6.91 5.64
CA ARG A 59 -31.80 6.30 6.93
C ARG A 59 -31.91 4.78 6.95
N ASN A 60 -32.43 4.17 5.89
CA ASN A 60 -32.49 2.72 5.69
C ASN A 60 -31.54 2.28 4.55
N LEU A 61 -30.37 2.93 4.44
CA LEU A 61 -29.30 2.41 3.59
C LEU A 61 -28.95 0.98 4.03
N HIS A 62 -28.92 0.11 3.03
CA HIS A 62 -29.05 -1.34 3.07
C HIS A 62 -28.21 -2.04 4.17
N PRO A 63 -28.77 -3.00 4.94
CA PRO A 63 -28.06 -3.75 5.99
C PRO A 63 -26.90 -4.64 5.51
N SER A 64 -26.58 -4.69 4.22
CA SER A 64 -25.60 -5.64 3.67
C SER A 64 -24.13 -5.27 3.91
N TYR A 65 -23.84 -4.07 4.43
CA TYR A 65 -22.47 -3.65 4.77
C TYR A 65 -22.22 -3.45 6.27
N LEU A 66 -23.28 -3.53 7.08
CA LEU A 66 -23.18 -3.57 8.53
C LEU A 66 -23.53 -4.99 8.96
N ARG A 67 -22.52 -5.84 9.17
CA ARG A 67 -22.77 -7.04 10.00
C ARG A 67 -23.02 -6.53 11.41
N SER A 68 -24.29 -6.31 11.72
CA SER A 68 -24.83 -6.21 13.07
C SER A 68 -24.19 -7.31 13.91
N SER A 69 -23.72 -6.94 15.09
CA SER A 69 -23.32 -7.86 16.16
C SER A 69 -24.54 -8.63 16.71
N SER A 70 -25.34 -9.27 15.85
CA SER A 70 -26.41 -10.16 16.29
C SER A 70 -25.78 -11.51 16.59
N SER A 71 -25.62 -11.79 17.89
CA SER A 71 -25.43 -13.10 18.51
C SER A 71 -24.52 -14.06 17.73
N ALA A 72 -23.31 -14.27 18.23
CA ALA A 72 -22.47 -15.41 17.86
C ALA A 72 -23.29 -16.71 17.99
N SER A 73 -23.92 -17.13 16.90
CA SER A 73 -24.33 -18.51 16.71
C SER A 73 -23.04 -19.28 16.46
N THR A 74 -22.77 -20.24 17.31
CA THR A 74 -21.64 -21.18 17.31
C THR A 74 -21.64 -22.11 16.08
N ALA A 75 -21.70 -21.56 14.87
CA ALA A 75 -21.75 -22.30 13.61
C ALA A 75 -21.21 -21.45 12.45
N ASP A 76 -19.88 -21.29 12.40
CA ASP A 76 -19.08 -21.30 11.16
C ASP A 76 -17.62 -21.07 11.54
N GLN A 77 -17.01 -22.10 12.14
CA GLN A 77 -15.56 -22.25 12.07
C GLN A 77 -15.29 -22.94 10.73
N PRO A 78 -14.50 -22.37 9.80
CA PRO A 78 -14.04 -23.11 8.64
C PRO A 78 -13.32 -24.36 9.13
N ALA A 79 -13.82 -25.54 8.78
CA ALA A 79 -13.29 -26.81 9.27
C ALA A 79 -11.85 -27.10 8.81
N THR A 80 -11.30 -26.30 7.88
CA THR A 80 -9.93 -26.38 7.38
C THR A 80 -9.51 -25.02 6.81
N SER A 81 -8.33 -24.51 7.17
CA SER A 81 -7.72 -23.36 6.49
C SER A 81 -7.49 -23.69 5.02
N ALA A 82 -7.77 -22.74 4.13
CA ALA A 82 -7.31 -22.81 2.76
C ALA A 82 -5.77 -22.78 2.73
N LEU A 83 -5.20 -23.33 1.66
CA LEU A 83 -3.75 -23.44 1.46
C LEU A 83 -3.23 -22.34 0.54
N ILE A 84 -1.92 -22.13 0.58
CA ILE A 84 -1.20 -21.36 -0.42
C ILE A 84 -0.88 -22.28 -1.61
N ASP A 85 -1.30 -21.89 -2.81
CA ASP A 85 -1.07 -22.61 -4.06
C ASP A 85 0.06 -21.95 -4.86
N ILE A 86 1.13 -22.69 -5.11
CA ILE A 86 2.34 -22.18 -5.77
C ILE A 86 2.37 -22.65 -7.24
N SER A 87 2.23 -21.70 -8.16
CA SER A 87 2.63 -21.89 -9.56
C SER A 87 4.12 -21.55 -9.70
N PHE A 88 4.98 -22.55 -9.63
CA PHE A 88 6.43 -22.38 -9.74
C PHE A 88 6.93 -22.46 -11.19
N LYS A 89 7.84 -21.56 -11.55
CA LYS A 89 8.56 -21.56 -12.82
C LYS A 89 10.06 -21.41 -12.56
N CYS A 90 10.88 -22.10 -13.36
CA CYS A 90 12.32 -22.02 -13.26
C CYS A 90 12.93 -21.81 -14.64
N TYR A 91 13.80 -20.81 -14.77
CA TYR A 91 14.46 -20.48 -16.01
C TYR A 91 15.95 -20.25 -15.78
N HIS A 92 16.78 -20.62 -16.76
CA HIS A 92 18.22 -20.31 -16.74
C HIS A 92 18.98 -20.83 -15.49
N ALA A 93 18.48 -21.89 -14.86
CA ALA A 93 19.08 -22.52 -13.69
C ALA A 93 19.22 -24.04 -13.89
N PRO A 94 20.19 -24.71 -13.24
CA PRO A 94 20.31 -26.16 -13.27
C PRO A 94 19.04 -26.85 -12.74
N ARG A 95 18.64 -27.96 -13.38
CA ARG A 95 17.42 -28.70 -13.03
C ARG A 95 17.36 -29.09 -11.54
N ASN A 96 18.48 -29.56 -10.99
CA ASN A 96 18.54 -29.93 -9.58
C ASN A 96 18.22 -28.74 -8.67
N VAL A 97 18.75 -27.54 -8.96
CA VAL A 97 18.46 -26.31 -8.21
C VAL A 97 16.98 -25.94 -8.31
N CYS A 98 16.38 -26.02 -9.51
CA CYS A 98 14.95 -25.78 -9.70
C CYS A 98 14.09 -26.69 -8.82
N GLU A 99 14.41 -27.98 -8.77
CA GLU A 99 13.65 -28.96 -7.97
C GLU A 99 13.78 -28.69 -6.46
N LYS A 100 14.95 -28.25 -5.97
CA LYS A 100 15.10 -27.84 -4.56
C LYS A 100 14.30 -26.58 -4.25
N ALA A 101 14.35 -25.61 -5.16
CA ALA A 101 13.64 -24.35 -5.00
C ALA A 101 12.12 -24.58 -4.95
N GLU A 102 11.57 -25.40 -5.84
CA GLU A 102 10.15 -25.78 -5.83
C GLU A 102 9.73 -26.40 -4.49
N ARG A 103 10.53 -27.32 -3.95
CA ARG A 103 10.28 -27.90 -2.62
C ARG A 103 10.38 -26.88 -1.49
N ALA A 104 11.35 -25.96 -1.55
CA ALA A 104 11.49 -24.90 -0.57
C ALA A 104 10.28 -23.94 -0.59
N PHE A 105 9.72 -23.63 -1.78
CA PHE A 105 8.48 -22.88 -1.90
C PHE A 105 7.31 -23.58 -1.23
N GLN A 106 7.14 -24.88 -1.48
CA GLN A 106 6.08 -25.65 -0.83
C GLN A 106 6.27 -25.67 0.69
N LYS A 107 7.50 -25.87 1.17
CA LYS A 107 7.81 -25.85 2.60
C LYS A 107 7.48 -24.51 3.23
N ALA A 108 7.80 -23.39 2.58
CA ALA A 108 7.47 -22.05 3.05
C ALA A 108 5.95 -21.80 3.08
N ALA A 109 5.23 -22.24 2.05
CA ALA A 109 3.77 -22.21 2.00
C ALA A 109 3.13 -22.99 3.17
N ASP A 110 3.67 -24.17 3.47
CA ASP A 110 3.21 -25.01 4.60
C ASP A 110 3.50 -24.33 5.95
N MET A 111 4.68 -23.71 6.11
CA MET A 111 5.02 -22.98 7.33
C MET A 111 4.07 -21.79 7.57
N ILE A 112 3.75 -21.01 6.54
CA ILE A 112 2.83 -19.88 6.67
C ILE A 112 1.42 -20.39 6.99
N SER A 113 0.94 -21.40 6.27
CA SER A 113 -0.39 -22.00 6.46
C SER A 113 -0.54 -22.70 7.82
N SER A 114 0.57 -22.98 8.52
CA SER A 114 0.54 -23.56 9.87
C SER A 114 0.24 -22.53 10.97
N VAL A 115 0.33 -21.23 10.68
CA VAL A 115 0.12 -20.15 11.67
C VAL A 115 -0.89 -19.09 11.22
N ILE A 116 -1.02 -18.83 9.92
CA ILE A 116 -2.03 -17.94 9.33
C ILE A 116 -3.15 -18.80 8.73
N LEU A 117 -4.39 -18.46 9.07
CA LEU A 117 -5.59 -19.12 8.58
C LEU A 117 -6.17 -18.32 7.41
N PHE A 118 -6.28 -18.98 6.26
CA PHE A 118 -6.85 -18.43 5.05
C PHE A 118 -8.28 -18.94 4.85
N ARG A 119 -9.20 -18.02 4.53
CA ARG A 119 -10.59 -18.34 4.15
C ARG A 119 -10.68 -18.72 2.67
N GLU A 120 -9.87 -18.06 1.84
CA GLU A 120 -9.70 -18.41 0.44
C GLU A 120 -8.23 -18.71 0.12
N PRO A 121 -7.95 -19.63 -0.83
CA PRO A 121 -6.58 -19.95 -1.21
C PRO A 121 -5.80 -18.72 -1.71
N ILE A 122 -4.55 -18.60 -1.28
CA ILE A 122 -3.60 -17.60 -1.79
C ILE A 122 -2.83 -18.23 -2.96
N LYS A 123 -2.93 -17.62 -4.14
CA LYS A 123 -2.24 -18.10 -5.34
C LYS A 123 -0.96 -17.32 -5.57
N VAL A 124 0.16 -18.00 -5.70
CA VAL A 124 1.47 -17.37 -5.91
C VAL A 124 2.03 -17.77 -7.27
N ASN A 125 2.48 -16.80 -8.05
CA ASN A 125 3.29 -17.04 -9.24
C ASN A 125 4.76 -16.77 -8.90
N ALA A 126 5.49 -17.85 -8.58
CA ALA A 126 6.87 -17.79 -8.15
C ALA A 126 7.81 -18.20 -9.29
N THR A 127 8.84 -17.40 -9.54
CA THR A 127 9.84 -17.66 -10.58
C THR A 127 11.26 -17.66 -9.99
N LEU A 128 12.02 -18.74 -10.20
CA LEU A 128 13.47 -18.73 -10.00
C LEU A 128 14.16 -18.49 -11.35
N VAL A 129 14.99 -17.45 -11.45
CA VAL A 129 15.66 -17.10 -12.71
C VAL A 129 16.99 -16.42 -12.51
N SER A 130 17.92 -16.61 -13.46
CA SER A 130 19.23 -15.94 -13.45
C SER A 130 19.07 -14.43 -13.67
N PHE A 131 19.35 -13.63 -12.64
CA PHE A 131 19.37 -12.16 -12.75
C PHE A 131 20.63 -11.69 -13.49
N CYS A 132 21.66 -12.51 -13.52
CA CYS A 132 22.79 -12.35 -14.42
C CYS A 132 22.35 -12.30 -15.88
N GLN A 133 21.65 -13.35 -16.34
CA GLN A 133 21.29 -13.50 -17.74
C GLN A 133 20.15 -12.58 -18.16
N MET A 134 19.20 -12.29 -17.26
CA MET A 134 18.01 -11.49 -17.58
C MET A 134 18.08 -10.03 -17.13
N GLY A 135 18.83 -9.72 -16.08
CA GLY A 135 18.88 -8.41 -15.43
C GLY A 135 20.24 -7.70 -15.50
N ASN A 136 21.25 -8.32 -16.12
CA ASN A 136 22.63 -7.81 -16.18
C ASN A 136 23.20 -7.50 -14.77
N GLU A 137 22.88 -8.37 -13.80
CA GLU A 137 23.29 -8.20 -12.39
C GLU A 137 24.58 -8.93 -12.02
N CYS A 138 25.29 -9.50 -13.01
CA CYS A 138 26.50 -10.26 -12.76
C CYS A 138 27.63 -9.44 -12.13
N GLY A 139 28.34 -10.04 -11.19
CA GLY A 139 29.56 -9.47 -10.62
C GLY A 139 29.36 -8.19 -9.82
N LYS A 140 28.11 -7.82 -9.52
CA LYS A 140 27.83 -6.75 -8.56
C LYS A 140 28.29 -7.21 -7.17
N ASN A 141 28.91 -6.31 -6.42
CA ASN A 141 29.30 -6.55 -5.02
C ASN A 141 28.10 -6.89 -4.14
N MET A 142 26.91 -6.46 -4.56
CA MET A 142 25.63 -6.65 -3.89
C MET A 142 24.69 -7.37 -4.85
N MET A 143 24.13 -8.49 -4.41
CA MET A 143 23.29 -9.34 -5.24
C MET A 143 21.90 -9.48 -4.61
N THR A 144 20.88 -9.05 -5.35
CA THR A 144 19.48 -9.25 -5.00
C THR A 144 19.19 -10.75 -4.90
N LEU A 145 18.62 -11.19 -3.77
CA LEU A 145 18.26 -12.60 -3.55
C LEU A 145 16.90 -12.93 -4.16
N GLY A 146 15.94 -12.02 -4.02
CA GLY A 146 14.61 -12.14 -4.58
C GLY A 146 13.79 -10.90 -4.26
N GLY A 147 12.52 -10.97 -4.64
CA GLY A 147 11.54 -9.94 -4.38
C GLY A 147 10.13 -10.51 -4.56
N SER A 148 9.21 -10.12 -3.69
CA SER A 148 7.78 -10.37 -3.87
C SER A 148 6.95 -9.12 -3.68
N SER A 149 5.81 -9.08 -4.35
CA SER A 149 4.81 -8.04 -4.19
C SER A 149 3.40 -8.59 -4.36
N PRO A 150 2.38 -7.88 -3.86
CA PRO A 150 1.02 -8.15 -4.26
C PRO A 150 0.90 -8.07 -5.79
N ALA A 151 0.34 -9.10 -6.41
CA ALA A 151 0.06 -9.09 -7.85
C ALA A 151 -0.96 -8.01 -8.22
N ARG A 152 -1.81 -7.63 -7.26
CA ARG A 152 -2.76 -6.54 -7.34
C ARG A 152 -3.07 -6.02 -5.94
N ALA A 153 -3.24 -4.70 -5.84
CA ALA A 153 -3.85 -4.06 -4.69
C ALA A 153 -5.17 -3.38 -5.09
N MET A 154 -6.10 -3.29 -4.15
CA MET A 154 -7.41 -2.66 -4.32
C MET A 154 -7.52 -1.44 -3.40
N PRO A 155 -7.94 -0.28 -3.92
CA PRO A 155 -8.18 0.89 -3.10
C PRO A 155 -9.47 0.69 -2.28
N LEU A 156 -9.36 0.64 -0.96
CA LEU A 156 -10.49 0.56 -0.04
C LEU A 156 -10.48 1.75 0.91
N LEU A 157 -11.65 2.33 1.17
CA LEU A 157 -11.80 3.45 2.08
C LEU A 157 -11.87 2.90 3.50
N ASN A 158 -10.95 3.35 4.35
CA ASN A 158 -10.93 2.98 5.76
C ASN A 158 -11.82 3.93 6.60
N ASP A 159 -12.12 3.51 7.83
CA ASP A 159 -12.89 4.27 8.84
C ASP A 159 -12.36 5.68 9.18
N ASP A 160 -11.08 5.95 8.96
CA ASP A 160 -10.45 7.27 9.12
C ASP A 160 -10.61 8.19 7.88
N GLY A 161 -11.30 7.72 6.85
CA GLY A 161 -11.57 8.47 5.63
C GLY A 161 -10.43 8.46 4.62
N LEU A 162 -9.35 7.69 4.85
CA LEU A 162 -8.26 7.54 3.88
C LEU A 162 -8.44 6.31 3.00
N LEU A 163 -8.17 6.50 1.71
CA LEU A 163 -8.15 5.44 0.72
C LEU A 163 -6.78 4.73 0.74
N ARG A 164 -6.78 3.42 0.96
CA ARG A 164 -5.55 2.61 1.05
C ARG A 164 -5.54 1.47 0.06
N LEU A 165 -4.36 1.11 -0.41
CA LEU A 165 -4.09 -0.04 -1.25
C LEU A 165 -3.97 -1.29 -0.38
N HIS A 166 -5.01 -2.13 -0.46
CA HIS A 166 -5.04 -3.44 0.20
C HIS A 166 -4.63 -4.52 -0.79
N PRO A 167 -3.62 -5.37 -0.46
CA PRO A 167 -3.28 -6.53 -1.28
C PRO A 167 -4.51 -7.40 -1.52
N GLN A 168 -4.70 -7.90 -2.74
CA GLN A 168 -5.85 -8.78 -3.00
C GLN A 168 -5.81 -10.08 -2.16
N ALA A 169 -4.61 -10.54 -1.80
CA ALA A 169 -4.40 -11.66 -0.88
C ALA A 169 -5.15 -11.43 0.45
N LEU A 170 -5.13 -10.18 0.93
CA LEU A 170 -5.81 -9.72 2.14
C LEU A 170 -7.31 -9.51 1.90
N VAL A 171 -7.68 -8.81 0.82
CA VAL A 171 -9.09 -8.50 0.52
C VAL A 171 -9.95 -9.76 0.39
N LYS A 172 -9.42 -10.84 -0.18
CA LYS A 172 -10.10 -12.16 -0.24
C LYS A 172 -10.50 -12.68 1.14
N GLN A 173 -9.72 -12.39 2.17
CA GLN A 173 -9.99 -12.87 3.52
C GLN A 173 -11.11 -12.09 4.21
N TYR A 174 -11.46 -10.91 3.70
CA TYR A 174 -12.54 -10.09 4.23
C TYR A 174 -13.93 -10.63 3.88
N MET A 175 -14.05 -11.50 2.88
CA MET A 175 -15.33 -12.05 2.41
C MET A 175 -16.36 -10.96 2.07
N LEU A 176 -15.89 -9.87 1.44
CA LEU A 176 -16.76 -8.78 0.99
C LEU A 176 -17.76 -9.32 -0.04
N GLN A 177 -19.02 -8.91 0.05
CA GLN A 177 -20.05 -9.31 -0.91
C GLN A 177 -19.81 -8.67 -2.28
N ASP A 178 -19.35 -7.41 -2.29
CA ASP A 178 -19.04 -6.65 -3.48
C ASP A 178 -17.57 -6.26 -3.48
N HIS A 179 -16.86 -6.69 -4.53
CA HIS A 179 -15.47 -6.30 -4.78
C HIS A 179 -15.17 -6.44 -6.28
N PRO A 180 -14.12 -5.76 -6.81
CA PRO A 180 -13.64 -6.01 -8.15
C PRO A 180 -13.23 -7.47 -8.34
N ALA A 181 -13.36 -8.01 -9.55
CA ALA A 181 -12.84 -9.33 -9.87
C ALA A 181 -11.34 -9.43 -9.52
N PHE A 182 -10.92 -10.50 -8.83
CA PHE A 182 -9.51 -10.73 -8.50
C PHE A 182 -8.69 -11.08 -9.74
N ALA A 183 -7.38 -10.84 -9.68
CA ALA A 183 -6.47 -11.36 -10.69
C ALA A 183 -6.23 -12.87 -10.48
N GLU A 184 -5.58 -13.52 -11.45
CA GLU A 184 -5.31 -14.97 -11.39
C GLU A 184 -4.44 -15.36 -10.19
N TYR A 185 -3.38 -14.58 -9.94
CA TYR A 185 -2.45 -14.77 -8.83
C TYR A 185 -2.59 -13.63 -7.84
N ASP A 186 -2.38 -13.91 -6.56
CA ASP A 186 -2.40 -12.99 -5.43
C ASP A 186 -1.04 -12.34 -5.18
N ILE A 187 0.03 -13.14 -5.31
CA ILE A 187 1.42 -12.72 -5.09
C ILE A 187 2.24 -13.03 -6.35
N LEU A 188 3.09 -12.09 -6.75
CA LEU A 188 4.13 -12.30 -7.74
C LEU A 188 5.48 -12.33 -7.03
N SER A 189 6.29 -13.34 -7.34
CA SER A 189 7.59 -13.51 -6.70
C SER A 189 8.66 -13.90 -7.71
N VAL A 190 9.83 -13.28 -7.60
CA VAL A 190 10.98 -13.58 -8.45
C VAL A 190 12.23 -13.72 -7.60
N PHE A 191 13.00 -14.77 -7.82
CA PHE A 191 14.19 -15.11 -7.05
C PHE A 191 15.38 -15.33 -7.97
N ASN A 192 16.56 -14.96 -7.48
CA ASN A 192 17.77 -14.95 -8.26
C ASN A 192 18.47 -16.32 -8.26
N ALA A 193 18.46 -17.01 -9.39
CA ALA A 193 19.12 -18.31 -9.54
C ALA A 193 20.66 -18.24 -9.42
N ASP A 194 21.27 -17.06 -9.55
CA ASP A 194 22.73 -16.88 -9.44
C ASP A 194 23.19 -16.63 -8.00
N ALA A 195 22.25 -16.43 -7.08
CA ALA A 195 22.58 -16.18 -5.69
C ALA A 195 23.16 -17.44 -5.02
N PRO A 196 24.11 -17.27 -4.05
CA PRO A 196 24.68 -18.38 -3.31
C PRO A 196 23.66 -18.90 -2.28
N PHE A 197 22.65 -19.62 -2.75
CA PHE A 197 21.65 -20.21 -1.88
C PHE A 197 22.13 -21.51 -1.26
N TRP A 198 21.78 -21.68 0.00
CA TRP A 198 21.83 -22.93 0.72
C TRP A 198 20.43 -23.55 0.78
N PHE A 199 20.38 -24.85 0.53
CA PHE A 199 19.16 -25.66 0.59
C PHE A 199 19.33 -26.71 1.67
N GLU A 200 18.41 -26.75 2.63
CA GLU A 200 18.47 -27.67 3.77
C GLU A 200 18.59 -29.15 3.37
N GLU A 201 17.92 -29.53 2.29
CA GLU A 201 17.93 -30.90 1.76
C GLU A 201 19.30 -31.37 1.26
N ASP A 202 20.26 -30.47 1.06
CA ASP A 202 21.63 -30.88 0.72
C ASP A 202 22.32 -31.59 1.87
N GLY A 203 21.84 -31.42 3.12
CA GLY A 203 22.44 -32.03 4.30
C GLY A 203 23.87 -31.56 4.58
N LEU A 204 24.32 -30.51 3.90
CA LEU A 204 25.61 -29.87 4.09
C LEU A 204 25.46 -28.68 5.04
N PRO A 205 26.48 -28.36 5.86
CA PRO A 205 26.50 -27.10 6.60
C PRO A 205 26.39 -25.89 5.66
N ILE A 206 25.77 -24.82 6.12
CA ILE A 206 25.71 -23.56 5.37
C ILE A 206 27.08 -22.87 5.38
N ASP A 207 27.53 -22.42 4.21
CA ASP A 207 28.77 -21.66 4.09
C ASP A 207 28.57 -20.19 4.49
N SER A 208 29.65 -19.54 4.92
CA SER A 208 29.62 -18.16 5.43
C SER A 208 29.15 -17.10 4.42
N ASN A 209 29.17 -17.41 3.12
CA ASN A 209 28.67 -16.53 2.05
C ASN A 209 27.27 -16.92 1.56
N GLN A 210 26.70 -18.04 2.01
CA GLN A 210 25.41 -18.52 1.57
C GLN A 210 24.26 -17.88 2.36
N ALA A 211 23.10 -17.78 1.71
CA ALA A 211 21.82 -17.47 2.35
C ALA A 211 20.91 -18.70 2.35
N ASP A 212 20.23 -18.97 3.46
CA ASP A 212 19.18 -19.98 3.52
C ASP A 212 18.01 -19.57 2.62
N PHE A 213 17.69 -20.38 1.61
CA PHE A 213 16.66 -20.05 0.63
C PHE A 213 15.24 -20.00 1.23
N SER A 214 14.94 -20.84 2.23
CA SER A 214 13.61 -20.86 2.87
C SER A 214 13.36 -19.59 3.67
N PHE A 215 14.40 -19.04 4.31
CA PHE A 215 14.34 -17.73 4.96
C PHE A 215 13.90 -16.66 3.96
N VAL A 216 14.56 -16.60 2.79
CA VAL A 216 14.26 -15.57 1.77
C VAL A 216 12.83 -15.73 1.27
N ILE A 217 12.36 -16.94 0.97
CA ILE A 217 10.97 -17.15 0.53
C ILE A 217 9.97 -16.66 1.57
N LEU A 218 10.16 -17.04 2.83
CA LEU A 218 9.26 -16.65 3.92
C LEU A 218 9.20 -15.12 4.04
N HIS A 219 10.36 -14.47 4.09
CA HIS A 219 10.48 -13.02 4.16
C HIS A 219 9.72 -12.34 3.00
N GLU A 220 9.99 -12.77 1.77
CA GLU A 220 9.36 -12.18 0.60
C GLU A 220 7.85 -12.43 0.56
N PHE A 221 7.38 -13.61 0.96
CA PHE A 221 5.94 -13.88 1.00
C PHE A 221 5.20 -12.99 2.01
N MET A 222 5.84 -12.56 3.10
CA MET A 222 5.23 -11.60 4.03
C MET A 222 4.98 -10.24 3.34
N HIS A 223 5.90 -9.77 2.49
CA HIS A 223 5.67 -8.60 1.65
C HIS A 223 4.48 -8.80 0.71
N GLY A 224 4.41 -9.96 0.04
CA GLY A 224 3.28 -10.32 -0.82
C GLY A 224 1.92 -10.33 -0.11
N LEU A 225 1.90 -10.72 1.16
CA LEU A 225 0.70 -10.73 2.00
C LEU A 225 0.30 -9.35 2.53
N GLY A 226 1.21 -8.37 2.54
CA GLY A 226 0.89 -6.98 2.88
C GLY A 226 1.79 -6.30 3.90
N PHE A 227 2.88 -6.93 4.35
CA PHE A 227 3.88 -6.26 5.18
C PHE A 227 4.76 -5.37 4.29
N TYR A 228 4.32 -4.17 3.94
CA TYR A 228 5.16 -3.18 3.24
C TYR A 228 4.58 -1.78 3.39
N SER A 229 5.43 -0.76 3.34
CA SER A 229 5.00 0.64 3.30
C SER A 229 4.85 1.14 1.87
N GLY A 230 3.84 1.98 1.63
CA GLY A 230 3.66 2.70 0.36
C GLY A 230 4.47 3.99 0.28
N TRP A 231 5.19 4.38 1.34
CA TRP A 231 5.97 5.63 1.37
C TRP A 231 7.30 5.50 0.63
N ASN A 232 7.55 6.39 -0.33
CA ASN A 232 8.77 6.36 -1.15
C ASN A 232 9.14 7.74 -1.72
N GLU A 233 10.34 7.87 -2.28
CA GLU A 233 10.88 9.08 -2.94
C GLU A 233 10.29 9.29 -4.36
N TYR A 234 8.97 9.12 -4.53
CA TYR A 234 8.33 9.21 -5.85
C TYR A 234 8.44 10.59 -6.51
N ILE A 235 8.43 11.65 -5.71
CA ILE A 235 8.28 13.03 -6.20
C ILE A 235 9.61 13.81 -6.13
N SER A 236 10.38 13.63 -5.06
CA SER A 236 11.63 14.35 -4.83
C SER A 236 12.59 13.48 -4.01
N SER A 237 13.88 13.62 -4.27
CA SER A 237 14.89 13.06 -3.37
C SER A 237 14.77 13.69 -1.98
N ARG A 238 14.92 12.87 -0.94
CA ARG A 238 14.79 13.22 0.49
C ARG A 238 13.41 13.66 0.95
N ALA A 239 12.37 13.43 0.16
CA ALA A 239 10.98 13.61 0.58
C ALA A 239 10.20 12.35 0.25
N LEU A 240 9.49 11.80 1.23
CA LEU A 240 8.67 10.62 1.03
C LEU A 240 7.22 11.03 0.85
N THR A 241 6.55 10.40 -0.09
CA THR A 241 5.09 10.47 -0.22
C THR A 241 4.54 9.05 -0.29
N PRO A 242 3.27 8.81 0.08
CA PRO A 242 2.58 7.59 -0.32
C PRO A 242 2.45 7.52 -1.84
N ASP A 243 1.87 6.45 -2.36
CA ASP A 243 1.72 6.22 -3.80
C ASP A 243 0.96 7.39 -4.48
N PRO A 244 1.59 8.13 -5.42
CA PRO A 244 0.98 9.29 -6.07
C PRO A 244 0.22 8.93 -7.35
N SER A 245 -0.04 7.66 -7.64
CA SER A 245 -0.61 7.19 -8.91
C SER A 245 -1.88 7.94 -9.33
N PRO A 246 -2.86 8.22 -8.46
CA PRO A 246 -4.03 9.03 -8.83
C PRO A 246 -3.64 10.45 -9.24
N PHE A 247 -2.75 11.10 -8.47
CA PHE A 247 -2.22 12.42 -8.80
C PHE A 247 -1.49 12.42 -10.15
N MET A 248 -0.63 11.44 -10.40
CA MET A 248 0.11 11.28 -11.66
C MET A 248 -0.80 10.98 -12.85
N ALA A 249 -1.83 10.14 -12.68
CA ALA A 249 -2.81 9.88 -13.73
C ALA A 249 -3.56 11.16 -14.13
N ASN A 250 -3.93 11.99 -13.16
CA ASN A 250 -4.54 13.30 -13.43
C ASN A 250 -3.61 14.23 -14.22
N GLN A 251 -2.31 14.21 -13.95
CA GLN A 251 -1.32 14.95 -14.74
C GLN A 251 -1.32 14.48 -16.21
N LEU A 252 -1.30 13.17 -16.44
CA LEU A 252 -1.32 12.59 -17.79
C LEU A 252 -2.60 12.97 -18.55
N ILE A 253 -3.77 12.88 -17.91
CA ILE A 253 -5.05 13.27 -18.51
C ILE A 253 -5.05 14.74 -18.91
N ARG A 254 -4.51 15.64 -18.07
CA ARG A 254 -4.39 17.07 -18.39
C ARG A 254 -3.45 17.35 -19.56
N MET A 255 -2.34 16.60 -19.68
CA MET A 255 -1.45 16.73 -20.84
C MET A 255 -2.13 16.28 -22.13
N LEU A 256 -2.93 15.21 -22.09
CA LEU A 256 -3.63 14.69 -23.26
C LEU A 256 -4.88 15.52 -23.62
N ASN A 257 -5.54 16.11 -22.63
CA ASN A 257 -6.71 16.95 -22.81
C ASN A 257 -6.70 18.16 -21.87
N PRO A 258 -6.06 19.28 -22.27
CA PRO A 258 -5.88 20.46 -21.43
C PRO A 258 -7.20 21.15 -21.01
N THR A 259 -8.29 20.90 -21.71
CA THR A 259 -9.63 21.45 -21.40
C THR A 259 -10.47 20.51 -20.53
N SER A 260 -9.94 19.34 -20.17
CA SER A 260 -10.64 18.42 -19.28
C SER A 260 -10.78 19.03 -17.88
N THR A 261 -12.03 19.26 -17.49
CA THR A 261 -12.46 19.62 -16.13
C THR A 261 -12.83 18.40 -15.29
N SER A 262 -12.67 17.18 -15.84
CA SER A 262 -13.16 15.94 -15.25
C SER A 262 -12.27 15.50 -14.07
N ALA A 263 -12.87 15.53 -12.87
CA ALA A 263 -12.40 15.04 -11.57
C ALA A 263 -11.19 15.76 -10.93
N LEU A 264 -11.49 16.84 -10.21
CA LEU A 264 -10.54 17.66 -9.45
C LEU A 264 -10.25 17.06 -8.05
N HIS A 265 -9.60 15.89 -7.97
CA HIS A 265 -8.80 15.55 -6.78
C HIS A 265 -7.38 15.99 -7.06
N SER A 266 -7.09 17.26 -6.75
CA SER A 266 -5.84 17.94 -7.12
C SER A 266 -4.61 17.27 -6.52
N THR A 267 -4.72 16.61 -5.38
CA THR A 267 -3.72 15.68 -4.85
C THR A 267 -4.42 14.52 -4.16
N GLN A 268 -4.10 13.30 -4.56
CA GLN A 268 -4.53 12.08 -3.86
C GLN A 268 -3.38 11.10 -3.84
N PHE A 269 -2.91 10.82 -2.63
CA PHE A 269 -1.90 9.83 -2.29
C PHE A 269 -2.56 8.64 -1.63
N LEU A 270 -2.10 7.44 -1.98
CA LEU A 270 -2.62 6.18 -1.47
C LEU A 270 -1.57 5.52 -0.57
N GLU A 271 -1.97 5.27 0.67
CA GLU A 271 -1.20 4.46 1.62
C GLU A 271 -1.33 2.97 1.31
N SER A 272 -0.38 2.14 1.75
CA SER A 272 -0.61 0.70 1.88
C SER A 272 -1.52 0.41 3.07
N ALA A 273 -2.11 -0.78 3.13
CA ALA A 273 -2.88 -1.18 4.31
C ALA A 273 -2.06 -1.13 5.63
N MET A 274 -0.75 -1.46 5.57
CA MET A 274 0.15 -1.43 6.73
C MET A 274 0.44 -0.02 7.22
N ASP A 275 0.49 0.98 6.34
CA ASP A 275 0.82 2.37 6.70
C ASP A 275 -0.15 2.96 7.73
N ARG A 276 -1.39 2.44 7.82
CA ARG A 276 -2.37 2.79 8.86
C ARG A 276 -1.82 2.55 10.28
N LEU A 277 -1.01 1.50 10.45
CA LEU A 277 -0.43 1.11 11.72
C LEU A 277 0.82 1.92 12.05
N MET A 278 1.35 2.70 11.10
CA MET A 278 2.62 3.38 11.26
C MET A 278 2.47 4.65 12.09
N THR A 279 3.39 4.84 13.03
CA THR A 279 3.43 5.97 13.95
C THR A 279 4.83 6.55 14.05
N VAL A 280 4.91 7.85 14.36
CA VAL A 280 6.11 8.49 14.88
C VAL A 280 6.34 8.00 16.31
N LEU A 281 7.59 7.74 16.64
CA LEU A 281 8.03 7.28 17.95
C LEU A 281 8.77 8.39 18.67
N ASP A 282 8.36 8.65 19.91
CA ASP A 282 9.07 9.49 20.85
C ASP A 282 9.83 8.61 21.84
N TYR A 283 11.13 8.87 21.97
CA TYR A 283 11.96 8.26 23.00
C TYR A 283 11.99 9.14 24.24
N ASP A 284 11.41 8.66 25.34
CA ASP A 284 11.54 9.30 26.64
C ASP A 284 12.83 8.81 27.32
N SER A 285 13.84 9.68 27.31
CA SER A 285 15.13 9.41 27.95
C SER A 285 15.05 9.22 29.47
N SER A 286 13.99 9.71 30.13
CA SER A 286 13.84 9.67 31.58
C SER A 286 13.27 8.34 32.07
N SER A 287 12.36 7.74 31.31
CA SER A 287 11.78 6.41 31.56
C SER A 287 12.46 5.30 30.75
N MET A 288 13.31 5.65 29.77
CA MET A 288 13.87 4.73 28.77
C MET A 288 12.78 3.98 27.99
N THR A 289 11.62 4.61 27.78
CA THR A 289 10.49 4.03 27.05
C THR A 289 10.32 4.68 25.68
N ILE A 290 9.79 3.89 24.74
CA ILE A 290 9.38 4.36 23.42
C ILE A 290 7.85 4.44 23.44
N SER A 291 7.28 5.52 22.90
CA SER A 291 5.83 5.68 22.83
C SER A 291 5.39 6.27 21.49
N PRO A 292 4.22 5.88 20.97
CA PRO A 292 3.65 6.48 19.77
C PRO A 292 3.25 7.94 20.05
N SER A 293 3.59 8.85 19.14
CA SER A 293 3.29 10.29 19.31
C SER A 293 2.36 10.87 18.25
N MET A 294 2.44 10.38 17.00
CA MET A 294 1.63 10.86 15.88
C MET A 294 1.44 9.74 14.85
N SER A 295 0.22 9.55 14.35
CA SER A 295 -0.04 8.62 13.25
C SER A 295 0.62 9.12 11.97
N VAL A 296 1.27 8.24 11.21
CA VAL A 296 1.82 8.63 9.90
C VAL A 296 0.72 9.06 8.94
N SER A 297 -0.51 8.55 9.10
CA SER A 297 -1.66 8.94 8.30
C SER A 297 -2.06 10.42 8.43
N ASP A 298 -1.59 11.12 9.46
CA ASP A 298 -1.72 12.57 9.56
C ASP A 298 -0.88 13.30 8.50
N TYR A 299 0.29 12.77 8.13
CA TYR A 299 1.11 13.32 7.04
C TYR A 299 0.42 13.11 5.69
N THR A 300 -0.15 11.93 5.43
CA THR A 300 -0.94 11.67 4.21
C THR A 300 -2.13 12.61 4.12
N SER A 301 -2.85 12.81 5.22
CA SER A 301 -3.96 13.76 5.29
C SER A 301 -3.53 15.19 5.00
N GLN A 302 -2.35 15.61 5.45
CA GLN A 302 -1.78 16.93 5.11
C GLN A 302 -1.44 17.04 3.62
N LEU A 303 -0.84 16.01 3.04
CA LEU A 303 -0.50 15.96 1.62
C LEU A 303 -1.75 16.00 0.73
N ASN A 304 -2.80 15.25 1.08
CA ASN A 304 -4.08 15.21 0.35
C ASN A 304 -4.92 16.50 0.44
N ARG A 305 -4.54 17.45 1.32
CA ARG A 305 -5.16 18.79 1.38
C ARG A 305 -4.50 19.79 0.43
N ILE A 306 -3.36 19.45 -0.17
CA ILE A 306 -2.64 20.34 -1.07
C ILE A 306 -3.44 20.48 -2.36
N GLN A 307 -3.68 21.71 -2.79
CA GLN A 307 -4.25 21.97 -4.10
C GLN A 307 -3.12 22.23 -5.09
N ALA A 308 -2.61 21.17 -5.72
CA ALA A 308 -1.59 21.25 -6.74
C ALA A 308 -2.14 20.77 -8.09
N VAL A 309 -1.76 21.43 -9.19
CA VAL A 309 -2.10 20.95 -10.54
C VAL A 309 -0.89 20.49 -11.32
N SER A 310 0.31 20.63 -10.75
CA SER A 310 1.58 20.13 -11.27
C SER A 310 2.51 19.67 -10.14
N ILE A 311 3.57 18.93 -10.48
CA ILE A 311 4.62 18.55 -9.52
C ILE A 311 5.32 19.78 -8.94
N SER A 312 5.50 20.84 -9.73
CA SER A 312 6.09 22.10 -9.27
C SER A 312 5.20 22.77 -8.20
N ASP A 313 3.90 22.83 -8.43
CA ASP A 313 2.96 23.40 -7.46
C ASP A 313 2.94 22.57 -6.17
N LEU A 314 2.96 21.24 -6.30
CA LEU A 314 3.02 20.32 -5.18
C LEU A 314 4.28 20.58 -4.33
N THR A 315 5.46 20.52 -4.94
CA THR A 315 6.76 20.59 -4.23
C THR A 315 7.07 21.97 -3.65
N THR A 316 6.51 23.03 -4.22
CA THR A 316 6.64 24.41 -3.70
C THR A 316 5.57 24.77 -2.67
N SER A 317 4.51 23.97 -2.55
CA SER A 317 3.45 24.21 -1.57
C SER A 317 3.96 24.10 -0.12
N PRO A 318 3.45 24.91 0.83
CA PRO A 318 3.81 24.78 2.24
C PRO A 318 3.48 23.40 2.83
N GLY A 319 2.41 22.75 2.36
CA GLY A 319 1.99 21.43 2.83
C GLY A 319 2.98 20.32 2.49
N PHE A 320 3.84 20.51 1.48
CA PHE A 320 4.86 19.51 1.11
C PHE A 320 5.98 19.39 2.15
N ALA A 321 6.02 20.24 3.17
CA ALA A 321 6.89 20.05 4.34
C ALA A 321 6.64 18.69 5.02
N ALA A 322 5.39 18.19 5.00
CA ALA A 322 5.05 16.86 5.52
C ALA A 322 5.86 15.74 4.85
N ALA A 323 6.03 15.79 3.53
CA ALA A 323 6.82 14.80 2.79
C ALA A 323 8.31 14.84 3.16
N LYS A 324 8.85 16.06 3.36
CA LYS A 324 10.25 16.25 3.79
C LYS A 324 10.48 15.73 5.20
N GLU A 325 9.54 15.97 6.10
CA GLU A 325 9.61 15.45 7.47
C GLU A 325 9.58 13.92 7.48
N MET A 326 8.70 13.29 6.70
CA MET A 326 8.70 11.84 6.56
C MET A 326 10.01 11.28 5.99
N GLY A 327 10.66 11.99 5.06
CA GLY A 327 12.01 11.62 4.60
C GLY A 327 13.08 11.72 5.69
N TYR A 328 12.98 12.71 6.58
CA TYR A 328 13.87 12.83 7.74
C TYR A 328 13.62 11.70 8.76
N LEU A 329 12.36 11.44 9.11
CA LEU A 329 11.99 10.37 10.05
C LEU A 329 12.41 8.99 9.52
N ALA A 330 12.16 8.70 8.25
CA ALA A 330 12.55 7.43 7.64
C ALA A 330 14.07 7.18 7.56
N THR A 331 14.89 8.17 7.91
CA THR A 331 16.36 8.09 7.99
C THR A 331 16.91 8.43 9.37
N LYS A 332 16.04 8.54 10.38
CA LYS A 332 16.39 8.76 11.78
C LYS A 332 16.09 7.50 12.58
N ALA A 333 17.15 6.80 13.00
CA ALA A 333 17.05 5.55 13.75
C ALA A 333 16.07 5.65 14.93
N GLY A 334 15.16 4.69 15.01
CA GLY A 334 14.18 4.54 16.09
C GLY A 334 13.04 5.56 16.07
N SER A 335 12.83 6.30 14.97
CA SER A 335 11.82 7.37 14.93
C SER A 335 10.46 6.95 14.36
N LEU A 336 10.37 5.78 13.74
CA LEU A 336 9.11 5.23 13.21
C LEU A 336 8.89 3.80 13.72
N GLY A 337 7.63 3.44 13.92
CA GLY A 337 7.22 2.12 14.36
C GLY A 337 5.81 1.75 13.90
N LEU A 338 5.38 0.54 14.22
CA LEU A 338 4.00 0.10 14.07
C LEU A 338 3.32 0.04 15.46
N ASP A 339 2.24 0.79 15.62
CA ASP A 339 1.38 0.71 16.80
C ASP A 339 0.23 -0.26 16.50
N ILE A 340 0.33 -1.46 17.08
CA ILE A 340 -0.57 -2.59 16.82
C ILE A 340 -1.53 -2.85 17.98
N SER A 341 -1.23 -2.37 19.19
CA SER A 341 -2.04 -2.62 20.37
C SER A 341 -1.64 -1.68 21.49
N PRO A 342 -2.59 -1.11 22.25
CA PRO A 342 -2.27 -0.25 23.40
C PRO A 342 -1.55 -0.98 24.54
N ASP A 343 -1.59 -2.32 24.54
CA ASP A 343 -0.96 -3.15 25.57
C ASP A 343 0.46 -3.62 25.19
N LEU A 344 0.94 -3.28 24.00
CA LEU A 344 2.25 -3.67 23.48
C LEU A 344 3.11 -2.45 23.17
N ASP A 345 4.42 -2.60 23.36
CA ASP A 345 5.36 -1.60 22.85
C ASP A 345 5.31 -1.55 21.31
N PRO A 346 5.45 -0.36 20.69
CA PRO A 346 5.46 -0.25 19.23
C PRO A 346 6.57 -1.06 18.59
N ILE A 347 6.29 -1.66 17.43
CA ILE A 347 7.28 -2.39 16.64
C ILE A 347 8.17 -1.37 15.92
N VAL A 348 9.41 -1.19 16.38
CA VAL A 348 10.37 -0.27 15.76
C VAL A 348 10.69 -0.67 14.30
N LEU A 349 10.57 0.28 13.37
CA LEU A 349 10.89 0.09 11.95
C LEU A 349 12.34 0.47 11.63
N GLU A 350 12.88 -0.12 10.56
CA GLU A 350 14.22 0.19 10.05
C GLU A 350 14.27 1.63 9.51
N THR A 351 14.96 2.48 10.25
CA THR A 351 15.13 3.92 10.00
C THR A 351 16.57 4.38 10.19
N ALA A 352 17.51 3.46 10.40
CA ALA A 352 18.92 3.76 10.60
C ALA A 352 19.70 3.85 9.27
N LEU A 353 19.13 3.36 8.16
CA LEU A 353 19.72 3.43 6.83
C LEU A 353 19.82 4.89 6.34
N GLN A 354 21.04 5.31 5.99
CA GLN A 354 21.33 6.63 5.43
C GLN A 354 22.20 6.51 4.17
N PRO A 355 21.74 7.05 3.01
CA PRO A 355 20.43 7.67 2.76
C PRO A 355 19.28 6.67 2.89
N PHE A 356 18.03 7.16 2.78
CA PHE A 356 16.84 6.32 2.67
C PHE A 356 17.06 5.26 1.59
N GLN A 357 16.68 4.01 1.88
CA GLN A 357 16.80 2.90 0.95
C GLN A 357 15.41 2.40 0.58
N PRO A 358 14.87 2.79 -0.58
CA PRO A 358 13.54 2.34 -0.99
C PRO A 358 13.42 0.83 -1.04
N GLY A 359 12.32 0.31 -0.47
CA GLY A 359 12.10 -1.13 -0.32
C GLY A 359 12.95 -1.77 0.77
N SER A 360 13.70 -1.02 1.56
CA SER A 360 14.42 -1.50 2.74
C SER A 360 14.05 -0.69 3.99
N SER A 361 14.29 0.61 3.99
CA SER A 361 13.79 1.51 5.03
C SER A 361 12.27 1.43 5.14
N ILE A 362 11.74 1.49 6.36
CA ILE A 362 10.30 1.56 6.76
C ILE A 362 9.36 0.44 6.26
N SER A 363 9.80 -0.41 5.35
CA SER A 363 9.13 -1.68 4.97
C SER A 363 9.70 -2.89 5.73
N HIS A 364 10.60 -2.65 6.68
CA HIS A 364 11.25 -3.65 7.51
C HIS A 364 11.28 -3.21 8.97
N VAL A 365 11.45 -4.17 9.87
CA VAL A 365 11.71 -3.91 11.28
C VAL A 365 13.19 -3.60 11.51
N ASP A 366 13.49 -2.85 12.57
CA ASP A 366 14.85 -2.43 12.92
C ASP A 366 15.82 -3.62 13.06
N TYR A 367 16.91 -3.61 12.30
CA TYR A 367 17.80 -4.76 12.22
C TYR A 367 18.38 -5.14 13.58
N ALA A 368 18.93 -4.17 14.32
CA ALA A 368 19.65 -4.41 15.55
C ALA A 368 18.73 -4.93 16.66
N THR A 369 17.54 -4.34 16.78
CA THR A 369 16.52 -4.67 17.78
C THR A 369 16.06 -6.12 17.62
N TYR A 370 15.74 -6.54 16.39
CA TYR A 370 15.06 -7.82 16.18
C TYR A 370 15.99 -9.01 15.85
N THR A 371 17.29 -8.78 15.63
CA THR A 371 18.25 -9.85 15.27
C THR A 371 18.29 -11.02 16.26
N LYS A 372 18.12 -10.75 17.56
CA LYS A 372 18.12 -11.74 18.65
C LYS A 372 16.73 -11.91 19.29
N SER A 373 15.69 -11.62 18.53
CA SER A 373 14.30 -11.74 18.96
C SER A 373 13.56 -12.79 18.12
N PRO A 374 12.38 -13.25 18.54
CA PRO A 374 11.53 -14.11 17.71
C PRO A 374 11.03 -13.43 16.42
N ASP A 375 11.02 -12.09 16.35
CA ASP A 375 10.51 -11.30 15.24
C ASP A 375 11.60 -10.87 14.24
N PHE A 376 12.59 -11.74 14.01
CA PHE A 376 13.75 -11.46 13.17
C PHE A 376 13.48 -11.47 11.65
N LEU A 377 12.34 -12.02 11.22
CA LEU A 377 12.10 -12.38 9.81
C LEU A 377 12.03 -11.16 8.91
N MET A 378 11.35 -10.09 9.34
CA MET A 378 11.13 -8.88 8.53
C MET A 378 12.24 -7.83 8.71
N ARG A 379 13.46 -8.24 9.07
CA ARG A 379 14.62 -7.35 8.97
C ARG A 379 15.01 -7.22 7.51
N PHE A 380 15.54 -6.06 7.11
CA PHE A 380 15.91 -5.80 5.71
C PHE A 380 17.04 -6.67 5.16
N MET A 381 17.73 -7.42 6.04
CA MET A 381 18.86 -8.25 5.68
C MET A 381 18.80 -9.61 6.40
N GLN A 382 19.18 -10.66 5.67
CA GLN A 382 19.47 -11.97 6.23
C GLN A 382 20.95 -12.09 6.59
N ASP A 383 21.26 -12.65 7.76
CA ASP A 383 22.63 -12.99 8.12
C ASP A 383 23.13 -14.16 7.25
N ARG A 384 24.26 -13.97 6.56
CA ARG A 384 24.91 -15.04 5.79
C ARG A 384 25.50 -16.11 6.71
N GLY A 385 25.57 -17.34 6.21
CA GLY A 385 26.10 -18.46 6.99
C GLY A 385 25.22 -18.86 8.18
N LEU A 386 23.94 -18.47 8.16
CA LEU A 386 22.96 -18.83 9.16
C LEU A 386 21.76 -19.52 8.51
N THR A 387 21.47 -20.74 8.95
CA THR A 387 20.25 -21.44 8.57
C THR A 387 19.02 -20.82 9.23
N LEU A 388 17.83 -21.05 8.67
CA LEU A 388 16.57 -20.63 9.26
C LEU A 388 16.39 -21.22 10.67
N ALA A 389 16.78 -22.48 10.86
CA ALA A 389 16.71 -23.15 12.17
C ALA A 389 17.61 -22.49 13.22
N GLU A 390 18.81 -22.06 12.83
CA GLU A 390 19.71 -21.31 13.71
C GLU A 390 19.18 -19.91 14.00
N ALA A 391 18.57 -19.24 13.02
CA ALA A 391 17.91 -17.95 13.23
C ALA A 391 16.75 -18.06 14.24
N ILE A 392 15.88 -19.07 14.11
CA ILE A 392 14.80 -19.37 15.06
C ILE A 392 15.37 -19.60 16.46
N LYS A 393 16.40 -20.45 16.57
CA LYS A 393 17.06 -20.75 17.84
C LYS A 393 17.69 -19.51 18.47
N ARG A 394 18.35 -18.67 17.66
CA ARG A 394 18.97 -17.41 18.10
C ARG A 394 17.94 -16.41 18.61
N GLY A 395 16.78 -16.34 17.94
CA GLY A 395 15.67 -15.47 18.32
C GLY A 395 14.89 -15.96 19.54
N GLY A 396 14.96 -17.25 19.87
CA GLY A 396 14.20 -17.85 20.96
C GLY A 396 12.72 -18.09 20.64
N GLY A 397 12.36 -18.09 19.34
CA GLY A 397 11.00 -18.36 18.87
C GLY A 397 10.72 -19.86 18.66
N THR A 398 9.45 -20.21 18.47
CA THR A 398 9.00 -21.57 18.12
C THR A 398 8.92 -21.83 16.62
N GLY A 399 9.10 -20.79 15.81
CA GLY A 399 9.02 -20.83 14.35
C GLY A 399 9.59 -19.55 13.74
N PRO A 400 9.60 -19.44 12.41
CA PRO A 400 10.21 -18.31 11.71
C PRO A 400 9.33 -17.05 11.68
N ILE A 401 8.02 -17.19 11.89
CA ILE A 401 7.07 -16.07 11.92
C ILE A 401 6.82 -15.73 13.38
N GLY A 402 7.38 -14.60 13.82
CA GLY A 402 7.32 -14.15 15.21
C GLY A 402 5.93 -13.64 15.63
N PRO A 403 5.69 -13.53 16.95
CA PRO A 403 4.40 -13.12 17.50
C PRO A 403 4.00 -11.69 17.11
N LEU A 404 4.93 -10.73 17.06
CA LEU A 404 4.62 -9.35 16.68
C LEU A 404 4.28 -9.27 15.19
N LEU A 405 4.97 -10.04 14.34
CA LEU A 405 4.62 -10.14 12.92
C LEU A 405 3.21 -10.72 12.72
N LEU A 406 2.83 -11.75 13.49
CA LEU A 406 1.47 -12.28 13.46
C LEU A 406 0.44 -11.23 13.92
N ARG A 407 0.76 -10.43 14.95
CA ARG A 407 -0.11 -9.31 15.37
C ARG A 407 -0.31 -8.29 14.27
N VAL A 408 0.73 -7.93 13.51
CA VAL A 408 0.58 -7.04 12.35
C VAL A 408 -0.41 -7.62 11.34
N PHE A 409 -0.31 -8.91 11.00
CA PHE A 409 -1.25 -9.53 10.07
C PHE A 409 -2.68 -9.62 10.63
N GLU A 410 -2.85 -9.81 11.94
CA GLU A 410 -4.15 -9.76 12.60
C GLU A 410 -4.77 -8.36 12.51
N GLU A 411 -4.00 -7.30 12.77
CA GLU A 411 -4.47 -5.91 12.62
C GLU A 411 -4.81 -5.55 11.16
N LEU A 412 -4.10 -6.14 10.19
CA LEU A 412 -4.48 -6.03 8.77
C LEU A 412 -5.79 -6.77 8.46
N GLY A 413 -6.15 -7.79 9.24
CA GLY A 413 -7.39 -8.55 9.14
C GLY A 413 -7.24 -10.01 8.72
N TYR A 414 -6.02 -10.56 8.69
CA TYR A 414 -5.83 -12.01 8.59
C TYR A 414 -6.23 -12.70 9.90
N SER A 415 -6.75 -13.92 9.80
CA SER A 415 -6.95 -14.78 10.97
C SER A 415 -5.69 -15.61 11.22
N THR A 416 -5.37 -15.87 12.48
CA THR A 416 -4.24 -16.75 12.86
C THR A 416 -4.74 -17.89 13.73
N VAL A 417 -3.91 -18.92 13.94
CA VAL A 417 -4.27 -20.04 14.83
C VAL A 417 -4.64 -19.57 16.23
N ASN A 418 -3.98 -18.53 16.74
CA ASN A 418 -4.23 -17.98 18.08
C ASN A 418 -5.38 -16.97 18.09
N HIS A 419 -5.68 -16.32 16.95
CA HIS A 419 -6.77 -15.37 16.78
C HIS A 419 -7.60 -15.72 15.53
N PRO A 420 -8.42 -16.79 15.58
CA PRO A 420 -9.13 -17.30 14.40
C PRO A 420 -10.33 -16.44 13.99
N ASN A 421 -10.77 -15.52 14.86
CA ASN A 421 -11.96 -14.69 14.66
C ASN A 421 -11.59 -13.21 14.47
N THR A 422 -10.53 -12.93 13.72
CA THR A 422 -10.15 -11.56 13.37
C THR A 422 -11.28 -10.89 12.60
N VAL A 423 -11.66 -9.69 13.04
CA VAL A 423 -12.64 -8.85 12.36
C VAL A 423 -11.84 -7.93 11.44
N PRO A 424 -12.09 -7.94 10.12
CA PRO A 424 -11.48 -6.97 9.22
C PRO A 424 -11.72 -5.53 9.69
N PRO A 425 -10.81 -4.59 9.41
CA PRO A 425 -11.10 -3.18 9.63
C PRO A 425 -12.40 -2.78 8.91
N LEU A 426 -13.09 -1.75 9.39
CA LEU A 426 -14.27 -1.23 8.71
C LEU A 426 -13.84 -0.62 7.37
N LEU A 427 -14.37 -1.19 6.29
CA LEU A 427 -13.99 -0.86 4.92
C LEU A 427 -15.24 -0.49 4.12
N PHE A 428 -15.16 0.60 3.38
CA PHE A 428 -16.17 1.01 2.41
C PHE A 428 -15.62 0.84 1.01
N TYR A 429 -16.33 0.10 0.16
CA TYR A 429 -16.02 0.04 -1.26
C TYR A 429 -16.59 1.28 -1.96
N GLN A 430 -15.73 2.13 -2.50
CA GLN A 430 -16.17 3.30 -3.26
C GLN A 430 -16.49 2.89 -4.69
N GLN A 431 -17.77 2.71 -5.00
CA GLN A 431 -18.22 2.52 -6.38
C GLN A 431 -18.03 3.83 -7.18
N GLN A 432 -17.43 3.76 -8.37
CA GLN A 432 -17.29 4.91 -9.28
C GLN A 432 -18.69 5.47 -9.59
N GLY A 433 -19.00 6.64 -9.02
CA GLY A 433 -20.32 7.27 -9.05
C GLY A 433 -20.72 7.92 -7.73
N MET A 434 -20.04 7.62 -6.62
CA MET A 434 -20.33 8.15 -5.28
C MET A 434 -19.42 9.33 -4.85
N THR A 435 -18.89 10.10 -5.80
CA THR A 435 -17.92 11.18 -5.52
C THR A 435 -18.52 12.38 -4.78
N ASP A 436 -19.84 12.58 -4.81
CA ASP A 436 -20.44 13.84 -4.33
C ASP A 436 -21.08 13.73 -2.93
N MET A 437 -21.19 12.53 -2.37
CA MET A 437 -22.04 12.27 -1.20
C MET A 437 -21.27 12.26 0.13
N VAL A 438 -20.09 11.61 0.17
CA VAL A 438 -19.33 11.41 1.43
C VAL A 438 -18.65 12.71 1.92
N MET A 439 -18.29 13.62 1.01
CA MET A 439 -17.58 14.86 1.38
C MET A 439 -18.52 16.00 1.80
N ASN A 440 -19.78 16.01 1.36
CA ASN A 440 -20.74 17.03 1.76
C ASN A 440 -21.24 16.84 3.21
N GLU A 441 -21.38 15.59 3.68
CA GLU A 441 -21.81 15.33 5.06
C GLU A 441 -20.71 15.69 6.09
N LEU A 442 -19.44 15.41 5.80
CA LEU A 442 -18.31 15.77 6.68
C LEU A 442 -18.10 17.29 6.77
N GLN A 443 -18.31 18.05 5.69
CA GLN A 443 -18.28 19.51 5.74
C GLN A 443 -19.45 20.09 6.56
N SER A 444 -20.64 19.50 6.47
CA SER A 444 -21.81 19.96 7.23
C SER A 444 -21.69 19.72 8.75
N SER A 445 -20.98 18.67 9.17
CA SER A 445 -20.79 18.33 10.58
C SER A 445 -19.85 19.30 11.33
N SER A 446 -19.01 20.04 10.61
CA SER A 446 -18.06 21.01 11.18
C SER A 446 -18.67 22.39 11.50
N HIS A 447 -19.93 22.65 11.12
CA HIS A 447 -20.56 23.97 11.25
C HIS A 447 -21.50 24.16 12.44
N HIS A 448 -21.64 23.17 13.34
CA HIS A 448 -22.37 23.34 14.60
C HIS A 448 -21.44 23.45 15.81
N GLY A 449 -20.77 24.60 15.92
CA GLY A 449 -20.02 24.97 17.11
C GLY A 449 -19.54 26.42 17.09
N LEU A 450 -20.23 27.27 17.85
CA LEU A 450 -19.87 28.64 18.28
C LEU A 450 -20.55 29.80 17.53
N ARG A 451 -21.76 30.10 18.05
CA ARG A 451 -22.44 31.38 17.94
C ARG A 451 -21.75 32.40 18.86
N ARG A 452 -20.97 33.34 18.33
CA ARG A 452 -20.67 34.62 19.01
C ARG A 452 -20.89 35.80 18.07
N LYS A 453 -21.68 36.74 18.57
CA LYS A 453 -22.05 38.03 17.96
C LYS A 453 -20.89 39.03 18.00
N HIS A 454 -21.04 40.08 17.19
CA HIS A 454 -20.31 41.37 17.13
C HIS A 454 -19.07 41.37 16.21
N GLN A 455 -18.80 42.36 15.35
CA GLN A 455 -19.47 43.63 14.99
C GLN A 455 -18.89 44.11 13.65
N HIS A 456 -19.67 44.88 12.90
CA HIS A 456 -19.32 45.54 11.63
C HIS A 456 -17.98 46.28 11.61
N HIS A 457 -17.25 46.16 10.50
CA HIS A 457 -16.69 47.32 9.81
C HIS A 457 -16.58 47.09 8.29
N HIS A 458 -17.17 48.03 7.56
CA HIS A 458 -17.12 48.15 6.10
C HIS A 458 -15.70 48.45 5.61
N ASN A 459 -15.33 47.86 4.46
CA ASN A 459 -14.68 48.57 3.36
C ASN A 459 -14.93 47.79 2.05
N SER A 460 -15.90 48.28 1.28
CA SER A 460 -16.19 47.87 -0.09
C SER A 460 -15.33 48.69 -1.05
N VAL A 461 -14.61 48.04 -1.95
CA VAL A 461 -14.13 48.66 -3.19
C VAL A 461 -14.80 47.93 -4.35
N ASN A 462 -15.73 48.62 -5.00
CA ASN A 462 -16.32 48.21 -6.27
C ASN A 462 -15.43 48.72 -7.40
N ALA A 463 -15.00 47.84 -8.29
CA ALA A 463 -14.46 48.19 -9.59
C ALA A 463 -15.46 47.75 -10.67
N THR A 464 -16.15 48.69 -11.28
CA THR A 464 -16.99 48.47 -12.46
C THR A 464 -16.19 48.76 -13.73
N SER A 465 -16.13 47.76 -14.61
CA SER A 465 -15.56 47.87 -15.97
C SER A 465 -16.60 48.47 -16.92
N LYS A 466 -16.21 49.53 -17.63
CA LYS A 466 -16.83 49.96 -18.88
C LYS A 466 -15.70 50.34 -19.83
N ASP A 467 -15.74 49.77 -21.03
CA ASP A 467 -14.83 50.05 -22.14
C ASP A 467 -13.35 49.63 -21.98
N GLY A 468 -13.12 48.52 -21.27
CA GLY A 468 -12.05 47.58 -21.65
C GLY A 468 -10.59 47.97 -21.39
N HIS A 469 -10.29 48.94 -20.53
CA HIS A 469 -8.91 49.23 -20.13
C HIS A 469 -8.76 49.57 -18.63
N VAL A 470 -7.85 48.86 -17.95
CA VAL A 470 -7.30 49.21 -16.63
C VAL A 470 -5.78 49.16 -16.77
N TYR A 471 -5.09 50.26 -16.45
CA TYR A 471 -3.63 50.35 -16.49
C TYR A 471 -3.07 50.55 -15.09
N ILE A 472 -2.06 49.74 -14.72
CA ILE A 472 -1.08 50.04 -13.66
C ILE A 472 0.28 49.51 -14.16
N SER A 473 1.34 50.34 -14.10
CA SER A 473 2.64 50.12 -14.75
C SER A 473 3.83 50.11 -13.78
N ALA A 474 4.91 49.43 -14.21
CA ALA A 474 6.37 49.64 -13.99
C ALA A 474 7.07 48.38 -13.45
N SER A 475 8.30 47.94 -13.82
CA SER A 475 9.30 48.24 -14.88
C SER A 475 10.46 47.22 -14.68
N SER A 476 11.02 46.63 -15.75
CA SER A 476 12.18 45.68 -15.78
C SER A 476 13.52 46.44 -16.01
N PRO A 477 14.78 45.91 -15.92
CA PRO A 477 15.35 44.77 -16.72
C PRO A 477 16.39 43.84 -16.00
N GLY A 478 16.56 42.54 -16.35
CA GLY A 478 17.60 41.97 -17.26
C GLY A 478 18.95 41.65 -16.55
N ALA A 479 19.74 40.59 -16.79
CA ALA A 479 19.76 39.47 -17.73
C ALA A 479 20.89 38.46 -17.34
N VAL A 480 20.61 37.16 -17.53
CA VAL A 480 21.41 36.07 -18.16
C VAL A 480 22.77 35.56 -17.60
N GLU A 481 22.68 34.31 -17.14
CA GLU A 481 23.54 33.10 -17.20
C GLU A 481 24.95 33.08 -17.82
N HIS A 482 25.82 32.30 -17.16
CA HIS A 482 26.59 31.20 -17.77
C HIS A 482 27.08 30.25 -16.66
N LEU A 483 26.72 28.96 -16.68
CA LEU A 483 27.56 27.87 -16.14
C LEU A 483 27.06 26.47 -16.53
N SER A 484 27.89 25.85 -17.35
CA SER A 484 28.18 24.42 -17.61
C SER A 484 27.34 23.36 -16.90
N PHE A 485 26.65 22.53 -17.70
CA PHE A 485 26.11 21.23 -17.28
C PHE A 485 27.20 20.15 -17.42
N ASP A 486 27.69 19.62 -16.31
CA ASP A 486 28.32 18.30 -16.25
C ASP A 486 27.28 17.30 -15.73
N LEU A 487 26.77 16.47 -16.65
CA LEU A 487 25.77 15.44 -16.41
C LEU A 487 26.49 14.13 -16.03
N LEU A 488 26.61 13.86 -14.72
CA LEU A 488 27.00 12.55 -14.20
C LEU A 488 25.76 11.69 -13.99
N LEU A 489 25.62 10.68 -14.84
CA LEU A 489 24.53 9.70 -14.87
C LEU A 489 24.70 8.71 -13.70
N TYR A 490 23.82 8.76 -12.70
CA TYR A 490 23.67 7.69 -11.70
C TYR A 490 22.39 6.91 -11.99
N PHE A 491 22.55 5.61 -12.29
CA PHE A 491 21.48 4.62 -12.38
C PHE A 491 21.35 3.91 -11.02
N THR A 492 20.14 3.85 -10.45
CA THR A 492 19.82 3.04 -9.26
C THR A 492 18.58 2.20 -9.50
N ILE A 493 18.71 0.90 -9.23
CA ILE A 493 17.69 -0.16 -9.29
C ILE A 493 17.51 -0.68 -7.86
N PHE A 494 16.25 -0.92 -7.46
CA PHE A 494 15.78 -1.15 -6.09
C PHE A 494 15.60 -2.64 -5.75
N CYS A 495 15.92 -3.02 -4.51
CA CYS A 495 15.54 -4.22 -3.70
C CYS A 495 16.73 -4.67 -2.82
N ILE A 496 16.42 -5.26 -1.66
CA ILE A 496 17.30 -5.68 -0.54
C ILE A 496 18.81 -5.41 -0.74
N ILE A 497 19.28 -4.35 -0.06
CA ILE A 497 20.67 -3.86 -0.10
C ILE A 497 21.46 -4.54 1.04
N ILE A 498 22.47 -5.36 0.71
CA ILE A 498 23.46 -5.92 1.66
C ILE A 498 24.91 -5.50 1.33
N MET A 499 25.57 -4.79 2.25
CA MET A 499 27.05 -4.67 2.32
C MET A 499 27.70 -5.90 2.91
#